data_AF-A0AAW2QEU2-F1
#
_entry.id   AF-A0AAW2QEU2-F1
#
_cell.length_a   1.000
_cell.length_b   1.000
_cell.length_c   1.000
_cell.angle_alpha   90.00
_cell.angle_beta   90.00
_cell.angle_gamma   90.00
#
_symmetry.space_group_name_H-M   'P 1'
#
loop_
_entity.id
_entity.type
_entity.pdbx_description
1 polymer ?
#
loop_
_entity_poly.entity_id
_entity_poly.type
_entity_poly.pdbx_seq_one_letter_code
_entity_poly.pdbx_strand_id
1 'polypeptide(L)'
;MATQVHGSDWTTITYLPTAISKGAVCLDGSPPAYYFRKGSGDGIDNWVIFLEGGGWCASNKGCLDRTKMSTGSTKLKENRHYFKDILSSNHTINPDFYNWNRIYVGYCDGSSYTGDVEEAILSGGSAGAWGTILHCDGFRELIPKASRVKCIADSGFFVHAKNLYGAKQREEYFADLIAYHCLFPENIAKDIKTPIFFIESAFDYYQLKEHNFSDDPTWKICVDNLKVCTPTQLQIMKDYRATFIKELEEVKSSSTGIFIHSCYRHGHLHEREGWDKSPKLVNKTIAEAIGDWYFDRSSFQEIDTQNELPQNCTVLS
;
A
#
# COMPACT_ATOMS: atom_id res chain seq x y z
N MET A 1 -65.17 -12.33 2.37
CA MET A 1 -63.93 -11.87 3.03
C MET A 1 -62.82 -12.77 2.51
N ALA A 2 -61.68 -12.34 1.99
CA ALA A 2 -61.09 -11.01 1.91
C ALA A 2 -60.32 -10.92 0.60
N THR A 3 -60.45 -9.80 -0.11
CA THR A 3 -59.43 -9.34 -1.06
C THR A 3 -58.15 -9.11 -0.26
N GLN A 4 -57.22 -10.07 -0.26
CA GLN A 4 -55.84 -9.79 0.12
C GLN A 4 -55.27 -8.86 -0.94
N VAL A 5 -55.36 -7.56 -0.68
CA VAL A 5 -54.54 -6.59 -1.39
C VAL A 5 -53.11 -6.88 -0.93
N HIS A 6 -52.35 -7.64 -1.73
CA HIS A 6 -50.91 -7.72 -1.58
C HIS A 6 -50.39 -6.29 -1.46
N GLY A 7 -49.86 -5.94 -0.28
CA GLY A 7 -49.27 -4.63 -0.04
C GLY A 7 -48.26 -4.35 -1.13
N SER A 8 -48.43 -3.24 -1.83
CA SER A 8 -47.72 -3.01 -3.07
C SER A 8 -46.20 -3.04 -2.89
N ASP A 9 -45.50 -3.74 -3.80
CA ASP A 9 -44.04 -3.83 -3.88
C ASP A 9 -43.36 -2.48 -4.24
N TRP A 10 -44.10 -1.36 -4.26
CA TRP A 10 -43.58 0.00 -4.43
C TRP A 10 -42.79 0.51 -3.23
N THR A 11 -41.48 0.52 -3.34
CA THR A 11 -40.54 0.93 -2.27
C THR A 11 -40.08 2.37 -2.45
N THR A 12 -39.83 3.09 -1.35
CA THR A 12 -39.31 4.47 -1.37
C THR A 12 -37.79 4.49 -1.27
N ILE A 13 -37.16 5.45 -1.93
CA ILE A 13 -35.71 5.65 -1.88
C ILE A 13 -35.26 6.07 -0.47
N THR A 14 -34.14 5.51 -0.04
CA THR A 14 -33.43 5.86 1.19
C THR A 14 -32.05 6.37 0.79
N TYR A 15 -31.78 7.65 1.08
CA TYR A 15 -30.47 8.26 0.86
C TYR A 15 -29.52 7.92 2.01
N LEU A 16 -28.23 7.77 1.72
CA LEU A 16 -27.16 7.55 2.68
C LEU A 16 -26.26 8.80 2.79
N PRO A 17 -26.74 9.90 3.37
CA PRO A 17 -25.94 11.12 3.53
C PRO A 17 -24.64 10.88 4.31
N THR A 18 -24.67 9.92 5.24
CA THR A 18 -23.50 9.51 6.02
C THR A 18 -22.43 8.78 5.20
N ALA A 19 -22.67 8.39 3.96
CA ALA A 19 -21.67 7.78 3.08
C ALA A 19 -20.76 8.82 2.40
N ILE A 20 -21.24 10.06 2.23
CA ILE A 20 -20.44 11.17 1.64
C ILE A 20 -19.19 11.42 2.48
N SER A 21 -19.34 11.42 3.81
CA SER A 21 -18.21 11.61 4.73
C SER A 21 -17.19 10.45 4.68
N LYS A 22 -17.51 9.34 4.01
CA LYS A 22 -16.61 8.20 3.75
C LYS A 22 -16.04 8.21 2.32
N GLY A 23 -16.19 9.31 1.58
CA GLY A 23 -15.73 9.43 0.19
C GLY A 23 -16.63 8.74 -0.84
N ALA A 24 -17.66 8.01 -0.40
CA ALA A 24 -18.62 7.37 -1.28
C ALA A 24 -19.67 8.41 -1.70
N VAL A 25 -19.51 8.92 -2.91
CA VAL A 25 -20.44 9.84 -3.55
C VAL A 25 -20.83 9.32 -4.93
N CYS A 26 -21.99 9.77 -5.40
CA CYS A 26 -22.31 9.68 -6.82
C CYS A 26 -21.43 10.64 -7.62
N LEU A 27 -21.44 10.52 -8.96
CA LEU A 27 -20.64 11.39 -9.84
C LEU A 27 -20.87 12.89 -9.62
N ASP A 28 -22.09 13.30 -9.28
CA ASP A 28 -22.44 14.70 -9.00
C ASP A 28 -22.12 15.15 -7.55
N GLY A 29 -21.54 14.27 -6.73
CA GLY A 29 -21.28 14.50 -5.32
C GLY A 29 -22.48 14.26 -4.39
N SER A 30 -23.64 13.84 -4.92
CA SER A 30 -24.80 13.47 -4.09
C SER A 30 -24.55 12.17 -3.32
N PRO A 31 -25.27 11.93 -2.20
CA PRO A 31 -25.10 10.69 -1.46
C PRO A 31 -25.60 9.49 -2.26
N PRO A 32 -24.98 8.30 -2.14
CA PRO A 32 -25.55 7.07 -2.65
C PRO A 32 -26.90 6.78 -1.98
N ALA A 33 -27.73 5.96 -2.63
CA ALA A 33 -29.08 5.66 -2.17
C ALA A 33 -29.51 4.25 -2.53
N TYR A 34 -30.48 3.70 -1.80
CA TYR A 34 -31.05 2.37 -2.05
C TYR A 34 -32.54 2.35 -1.72
N TYR A 35 -33.26 1.35 -2.23
CA TYR A 35 -34.65 1.06 -1.89
C TYR A 35 -34.68 -0.22 -1.06
N PHE A 36 -35.51 -0.27 -0.02
CA PHE A 36 -35.54 -1.40 0.90
C PHE A 36 -36.94 -1.87 1.32
N ARG A 37 -37.11 -3.19 1.32
CA ARG A 37 -38.23 -3.89 1.96
C ARG A 37 -37.71 -4.87 2.99
N LYS A 38 -38.19 -4.72 4.22
CA LYS A 38 -37.91 -5.64 5.31
C LYS A 38 -38.52 -7.01 5.00
N GLY A 39 -37.78 -8.07 5.31
CA GLY A 39 -38.27 -9.45 5.25
C GLY A 39 -39.34 -9.73 6.29
N SER A 40 -39.83 -10.97 6.31
CA SER A 40 -40.86 -11.46 7.24
C SER A 40 -40.76 -12.97 7.43
N GLY A 41 -41.31 -13.48 8.52
CA GLY A 41 -41.31 -14.92 8.81
C GLY A 41 -39.89 -15.48 8.93
N ASP A 42 -39.64 -16.64 8.34
CA ASP A 42 -38.34 -17.30 8.26
C ASP A 42 -37.34 -16.58 7.33
N GLY A 43 -37.81 -15.69 6.45
CA GLY A 43 -36.97 -14.85 5.59
C GLY A 43 -36.39 -13.62 6.28
N ILE A 44 -36.76 -13.32 7.54
CA ILE A 44 -36.40 -12.06 8.22
C ILE A 44 -34.89 -11.85 8.42
N ASP A 45 -34.11 -12.92 8.45
CA ASP A 45 -32.65 -12.88 8.65
C ASP A 45 -31.85 -13.08 7.34
N ASN A 46 -32.55 -13.28 6.23
CA ASN A 46 -31.94 -13.53 4.92
C ASN A 46 -32.06 -12.30 4.01
N TRP A 47 -31.15 -12.17 3.04
CA TRP A 47 -30.98 -10.95 2.24
C TRP A 47 -30.82 -11.23 0.75
N VAL A 48 -31.53 -10.46 -0.06
CA VAL A 48 -31.28 -10.28 -1.48
C VAL A 48 -30.88 -8.82 -1.69
N ILE A 49 -29.67 -8.61 -2.18
CA ILE A 49 -29.15 -7.29 -2.54
C ILE A 49 -28.98 -7.25 -4.04
N PHE A 50 -29.74 -6.38 -4.70
CA PHE A 50 -29.66 -6.13 -6.12
C PHE A 50 -28.90 -4.84 -6.37
N LEU A 51 -27.88 -4.87 -7.22
CA LEU A 51 -27.16 -3.69 -7.67
C LEU A 51 -27.74 -3.21 -9.01
N GLU A 52 -28.21 -1.97 -9.06
CA GLU A 52 -28.72 -1.37 -10.29
C GLU A 52 -27.62 -1.33 -11.38
N GLY A 53 -28.04 -1.58 -12.63
CA GLY A 53 -27.20 -1.34 -13.79
C GLY A 53 -27.51 0.01 -14.45
N GLY A 54 -26.69 0.44 -15.40
CA GLY A 54 -27.02 1.63 -16.17
C GLY A 54 -25.97 2.07 -17.18
N GLY A 55 -25.04 1.17 -17.57
CA GLY A 55 -23.84 1.53 -18.31
C GLY A 55 -22.78 2.19 -17.42
N TRP A 56 -21.87 2.97 -17.98
CA TRP A 56 -20.82 3.72 -17.27
C TRP A 56 -20.55 5.03 -18.01
N CYS A 57 -19.72 5.91 -17.45
CA CYS A 57 -19.18 7.05 -18.18
C CYS A 57 -17.68 6.87 -18.43
N ALA A 58 -17.20 7.28 -19.61
CA ALA A 58 -15.83 7.00 -20.06
C ALA A 58 -15.04 8.26 -20.48
N SER A 59 -15.59 9.45 -20.26
CA SER A 59 -14.89 10.71 -20.53
C SER A 59 -15.34 11.79 -19.56
N ASN A 60 -14.49 12.78 -19.29
CA ASN A 60 -14.85 13.87 -18.38
C ASN A 60 -16.15 14.57 -18.80
N LYS A 61 -16.34 14.84 -20.09
CA LYS A 61 -17.59 15.43 -20.60
C LYS A 61 -18.80 14.49 -20.45
N GLY A 62 -18.63 13.21 -20.79
CA GLY A 62 -19.71 12.21 -20.64
C GLY A 62 -20.08 11.95 -19.18
N CYS A 63 -19.10 11.91 -18.29
CA CYS A 63 -19.30 11.79 -16.84
C CYS A 63 -19.98 13.05 -16.30
N LEU A 64 -19.55 14.23 -16.75
CA LEU A 64 -20.18 15.50 -16.41
C LEU A 64 -21.64 15.56 -16.88
N ASP A 65 -21.96 15.15 -18.11
CA ASP A 65 -23.34 15.13 -18.57
C ASP A 65 -24.17 14.08 -17.81
N ARG A 66 -23.56 12.95 -17.44
CA ARG A 66 -24.20 11.91 -16.63
C ARG A 66 -24.51 12.36 -15.19
N THR A 67 -23.80 13.35 -14.64
CA THR A 67 -24.18 13.97 -13.35
C THR A 67 -25.59 14.56 -13.37
N LYS A 68 -26.12 14.85 -14.58
CA LYS A 68 -27.46 15.38 -14.81
C LYS A 68 -28.49 14.28 -15.11
N MET A 69 -28.17 13.02 -14.81
CA MET A 69 -29.06 11.86 -14.99
C MET A 69 -29.20 11.06 -13.69
N SER A 70 -30.25 10.25 -13.60
CA SER A 70 -30.52 9.38 -12.44
C SER A 70 -29.41 8.36 -12.15
N THR A 71 -28.58 8.03 -13.13
CA THR A 71 -27.46 7.10 -13.01
C THR A 71 -26.10 7.77 -12.72
N GLY A 72 -26.10 9.08 -12.45
CA GLY A 72 -24.93 9.84 -11.99
C GLY A 72 -25.25 10.79 -10.83
N SER A 73 -26.53 10.95 -10.49
CA SER A 73 -26.99 11.71 -9.33
C SER A 73 -28.22 11.06 -8.72
N THR A 74 -28.21 10.83 -7.41
CA THR A 74 -29.40 10.35 -6.70
C THR A 74 -30.47 11.41 -6.57
N LYS A 75 -30.15 12.70 -6.74
CA LYS A 75 -31.14 13.80 -6.76
C LYS A 75 -32.15 13.67 -7.91
N LEU A 76 -31.79 12.89 -8.93
CA LEU A 76 -32.59 12.68 -10.14
C LEU A 76 -33.16 11.26 -10.22
N LYS A 77 -32.96 10.43 -9.18
CA LYS A 77 -33.60 9.11 -9.10
C LYS A 77 -35.05 9.24 -8.69
N GLU A 78 -35.87 8.33 -9.19
CA GLU A 78 -37.28 8.25 -8.82
C GLU A 78 -37.43 7.98 -7.33
N ASN A 79 -38.33 8.72 -6.68
CA ASN A 79 -38.54 8.56 -5.25
C ASN A 79 -39.12 7.19 -4.88
N ARG A 80 -39.71 6.48 -5.85
CA ARG A 80 -40.26 5.14 -5.66
C ARG A 80 -39.80 4.18 -6.76
N HIS A 81 -39.55 2.94 -6.38
CA HIS A 81 -39.19 1.85 -7.29
C HIS A 81 -40.06 0.63 -7.00
N TYR A 82 -40.63 0.02 -8.04
CA TYR A 82 -41.47 -1.16 -7.89
C TYR A 82 -40.62 -2.42 -7.93
N PHE A 83 -40.68 -3.22 -6.87
CA PHE A 83 -39.95 -4.49 -6.81
C PHE A 83 -40.70 -5.57 -7.59
N LYS A 84 -39.99 -6.25 -8.49
CA LYS A 84 -40.51 -7.32 -9.34
C LYS A 84 -39.54 -8.49 -9.34
N ASP A 85 -39.97 -9.60 -9.91
CA ASP A 85 -39.15 -10.79 -10.14
C ASP A 85 -38.46 -11.25 -8.83
N ILE A 86 -37.13 -11.37 -8.79
CA ILE A 86 -36.36 -11.77 -7.59
C ILE A 86 -36.54 -10.85 -6.37
N LEU A 87 -37.06 -9.64 -6.57
CA LEU A 87 -37.39 -8.71 -5.49
C LEU A 87 -38.89 -8.69 -5.17
N SER A 88 -39.74 -9.39 -5.92
CA SER A 88 -41.19 -9.40 -5.67
C SER A 88 -41.53 -10.11 -4.36
N SER A 89 -42.58 -9.66 -3.68
CA SER A 89 -43.14 -10.34 -2.50
C SER A 89 -44.17 -11.41 -2.85
N ASN A 90 -44.46 -11.62 -4.14
CA ASN A 90 -45.37 -12.66 -4.57
C ASN A 90 -44.62 -14.00 -4.68
N HIS A 91 -44.92 -14.94 -3.80
CA HIS A 91 -44.34 -16.30 -3.78
C HIS A 91 -44.53 -17.07 -5.11
N THR A 92 -45.56 -16.77 -5.91
CA THR A 92 -45.72 -17.42 -7.22
C THR A 92 -44.68 -16.93 -8.23
N ILE A 93 -44.21 -15.69 -8.07
CA ILE A 93 -43.21 -15.04 -8.93
C ILE A 93 -41.80 -15.22 -8.37
N ASN A 94 -41.66 -15.21 -7.04
CA ASN A 94 -40.40 -15.31 -6.29
C ASN A 94 -40.52 -16.39 -5.20
N PRO A 95 -40.53 -17.68 -5.57
CA PRO A 95 -40.86 -18.75 -4.64
C PRO A 95 -39.92 -18.81 -3.43
N ASP A 96 -38.63 -18.57 -3.62
CA ASP A 96 -37.66 -18.82 -2.56
C ASP A 96 -37.32 -17.58 -1.73
N PHE A 97 -37.42 -16.38 -2.31
CA PHE A 97 -36.90 -15.14 -1.69
C PHE A 97 -37.95 -14.08 -1.42
N TYR A 98 -39.24 -14.35 -1.68
CA TYR A 98 -40.31 -13.35 -1.56
C TYR A 98 -40.43 -12.71 -0.18
N ASN A 99 -40.08 -13.43 0.88
CA ASN A 99 -40.14 -12.98 2.26
C ASN A 99 -38.78 -12.59 2.85
N TRP A 100 -37.70 -12.60 2.06
CA TRP A 100 -36.38 -12.13 2.48
C TRP A 100 -36.34 -10.60 2.57
N ASN A 101 -35.33 -10.07 3.28
CA ASN A 101 -34.97 -8.66 3.15
C ASN A 101 -34.49 -8.39 1.72
N ARG A 102 -35.06 -7.37 1.08
CA ARG A 102 -34.81 -7.10 -0.34
C ARG A 102 -34.36 -5.65 -0.50
N ILE A 103 -33.17 -5.47 -1.05
CA ILE A 103 -32.55 -4.18 -1.31
C ILE A 103 -32.32 -4.02 -2.81
N TYR A 104 -32.61 -2.83 -3.31
CA TYR A 104 -32.17 -2.36 -4.63
C TYR A 104 -31.23 -1.17 -4.45
N VAL A 105 -29.95 -1.34 -4.73
CA VAL A 105 -28.93 -0.29 -4.58
C VAL A 105 -28.93 0.57 -5.83
N GLY A 106 -29.17 1.87 -5.67
CA GLY A 106 -29.21 2.81 -6.78
C GLY A 106 -27.82 3.07 -7.35
N TYR A 107 -27.65 2.86 -8.65
CA TYR A 107 -26.38 3.06 -9.34
C TYR A 107 -26.16 4.53 -9.65
N CYS A 108 -25.01 5.08 -9.23
CA CYS A 108 -24.74 6.50 -9.39
C CYS A 108 -23.26 6.92 -9.43
N ASP A 109 -22.33 6.00 -9.21
CA ASP A 109 -20.88 6.25 -9.31
C ASP A 109 -20.42 6.27 -10.76
N GLY A 110 -21.22 5.71 -11.69
CA GLY A 110 -20.91 5.69 -13.12
C GLY A 110 -19.67 4.87 -13.49
N SER A 111 -19.13 4.13 -12.52
CA SER A 111 -17.95 3.27 -12.62
C SER A 111 -18.27 1.82 -12.23
N SER A 112 -19.50 1.34 -12.42
CA SER A 112 -19.90 -0.05 -12.10
C SER A 112 -19.55 -0.49 -10.66
N TYR A 113 -19.66 0.43 -9.70
CA TYR A 113 -19.27 0.24 -8.30
C TYR A 113 -17.75 0.03 -8.10
N THR A 114 -16.95 0.53 -9.03
CA THR A 114 -15.48 0.43 -9.05
C THR A 114 -14.77 1.79 -9.00
N GLY A 115 -15.44 2.84 -8.50
CA GLY A 115 -14.81 4.14 -8.34
C GLY A 115 -13.72 4.03 -7.27
N ASP A 116 -12.46 4.06 -7.71
CA ASP A 116 -11.33 3.47 -7.01
C ASP A 116 -10.08 4.36 -7.03
N VAL A 117 -9.18 4.09 -6.09
CA VAL A 117 -7.86 4.72 -5.89
C VAL A 117 -7.06 4.70 -7.20
N GLU A 118 -6.77 5.87 -7.77
CA GLU A 118 -5.97 6.00 -9.00
C GLU A 118 -4.55 5.47 -8.76
N GLU A 119 -3.95 5.86 -7.64
CA GLU A 119 -2.53 5.67 -7.37
C GLU A 119 -2.34 5.29 -5.90
N ALA A 120 -1.57 4.25 -5.62
CA ALA A 120 -1.31 3.78 -4.27
C ALA A 120 0.17 3.44 -4.07
N ILE A 121 0.64 3.68 -2.85
CA ILE A 121 1.99 3.33 -2.44
C ILE A 121 1.96 2.65 -1.08
N LEU A 122 2.62 1.50 -0.96
CA LEU A 122 2.90 0.87 0.34
C LEU A 122 4.33 1.24 0.74
N SER A 123 4.49 2.01 1.81
CA SER A 123 5.82 2.37 2.32
C SER A 123 6.00 1.99 3.77
N GLY A 124 7.20 1.60 4.15
CA GLY A 124 7.56 1.36 5.54
C GLY A 124 9.02 1.68 5.81
N GLY A 125 9.35 1.96 7.06
CA GLY A 125 10.71 2.20 7.56
C GLY A 125 11.13 1.14 8.58
N SER A 126 12.41 0.76 8.61
CA SER A 126 12.95 -0.21 9.57
C SER A 126 12.22 -1.57 9.50
N ALA A 127 11.71 -2.09 10.62
CA ALA A 127 10.84 -3.27 10.63
C ALA A 127 9.59 -3.12 9.73
N GLY A 128 9.08 -1.91 9.54
CA GLY A 128 7.96 -1.64 8.62
C GLY A 128 8.35 -1.77 7.15
N ALA A 129 9.61 -1.49 6.79
CA ALA A 129 10.13 -1.77 5.46
C ALA A 129 10.22 -3.27 5.20
N TRP A 130 10.59 -4.07 6.21
CA TRP A 130 10.54 -5.52 6.12
C TRP A 130 9.11 -6.04 5.89
N GLY A 131 8.13 -5.51 6.61
CA GLY A 131 6.70 -5.77 6.32
C GLY A 131 6.28 -5.35 4.92
N THR A 132 6.80 -4.22 4.41
CA THR A 132 6.53 -3.76 3.04
C THR A 132 7.06 -4.73 2.00
N ILE A 133 8.29 -5.25 2.18
CA ILE A 133 8.91 -6.26 1.31
C ILE A 133 8.04 -7.52 1.27
N LEU A 134 7.58 -8.01 2.42
CA LEU A 134 6.74 -9.22 2.52
C LEU A 134 5.34 -9.06 1.92
N HIS A 135 4.75 -7.86 2.03
CA HIS A 135 3.35 -7.63 1.69
C HIS A 135 3.15 -6.85 0.39
N CYS A 136 4.20 -6.47 -0.33
CA CYS A 136 4.10 -5.63 -1.52
C CYS A 136 3.16 -6.20 -2.59
N ASP A 137 3.31 -7.49 -2.92
CA ASP A 137 2.45 -8.17 -3.90
C ASP A 137 1.02 -8.37 -3.40
N GLY A 138 0.85 -8.75 -2.12
CA GLY A 138 -0.48 -8.86 -1.51
C GLY A 138 -1.21 -7.51 -1.49
N PHE A 139 -0.50 -6.41 -1.28
CA PHE A 139 -1.09 -5.07 -1.36
C PHE A 139 -1.56 -4.74 -2.77
N ARG A 140 -0.78 -5.07 -3.81
CA ARG A 140 -1.22 -4.95 -5.21
C ARG A 140 -2.50 -5.76 -5.49
N GLU A 141 -2.61 -6.96 -4.95
CA GLU A 141 -3.79 -7.82 -5.12
C GLU A 141 -5.05 -7.26 -4.44
N LEU A 142 -4.91 -6.51 -3.34
CA LEU A 142 -6.03 -5.90 -2.61
C LEU A 142 -6.66 -4.71 -3.34
N ILE A 143 -5.90 -4.03 -4.19
CA ILE A 143 -6.34 -2.87 -4.97
C ILE A 143 -6.10 -3.10 -6.47
N PRO A 144 -6.72 -4.15 -7.06
CA PRO A 144 -6.42 -4.58 -8.42
C PRO A 144 -6.76 -3.53 -9.48
N LYS A 145 -7.50 -2.48 -9.11
CA LYS A 145 -7.99 -1.43 -10.00
C LYS A 145 -7.18 -0.14 -9.97
N ALA A 146 -6.20 -0.01 -9.07
CA ALA A 146 -5.30 1.14 -9.08
C ALA A 146 -4.35 1.09 -10.30
N SER A 147 -4.25 2.18 -11.06
CA SER A 147 -3.37 2.29 -12.22
C SER A 147 -1.90 2.17 -11.82
N ARG A 148 -1.57 2.66 -10.63
CA ARG A 148 -0.23 2.53 -10.06
C ARG A 148 -0.30 2.00 -8.65
N VAL A 149 0.42 0.91 -8.42
CA VAL A 149 0.71 0.40 -7.09
C VAL A 149 2.20 0.12 -7.04
N LYS A 150 2.89 0.78 -6.12
CA LYS A 150 4.34 0.62 -5.91
C LYS A 150 4.63 0.51 -4.43
N CYS A 151 5.82 0.06 -4.08
CA CYS A 151 6.25 -0.05 -2.70
C CYS A 151 7.55 0.73 -2.44
N ILE A 152 7.75 1.19 -1.21
CA ILE A 152 9.01 1.81 -0.75
C ILE A 152 9.45 1.13 0.53
N ALA A 153 10.62 0.49 0.50
CA ALA A 153 11.30 -0.03 1.66
C ALA A 153 12.42 0.95 2.07
N ASP A 154 12.29 1.55 3.24
CA ASP A 154 13.28 2.44 3.84
C ASP A 154 14.01 1.75 5.00
N SER A 155 15.33 1.56 4.88
CA SER A 155 16.19 1.05 5.94
C SER A 155 15.74 -0.31 6.49
N GLY A 156 15.21 -1.17 5.61
CA GLY A 156 14.64 -2.47 5.96
C GLY A 156 15.34 -3.65 5.32
N PHE A 157 16.36 -3.40 4.50
CA PHE A 157 17.14 -4.44 3.86
C PHE A 157 18.20 -4.99 4.82
N PHE A 158 17.77 -5.76 5.83
CA PHE A 158 18.69 -6.39 6.77
C PHE A 158 19.42 -7.55 6.10
N VAL A 159 20.76 -7.49 6.02
CA VAL A 159 21.54 -8.57 5.40
C VAL A 159 22.00 -9.59 6.43
N HIS A 160 21.92 -10.87 6.08
CA HIS A 160 22.52 -11.93 6.88
C HIS A 160 24.03 -11.71 6.99
N ALA A 161 24.67 -11.46 5.85
CA ALA A 161 26.12 -11.30 5.73
C ALA A 161 26.89 -12.49 6.34
N LYS A 162 26.58 -13.71 5.86
CA LYS A 162 27.05 -15.02 6.38
C LYS A 162 28.56 -15.14 6.66
N ASN A 163 29.37 -14.42 5.88
CA ASN A 163 30.83 -14.48 5.97
C ASN A 163 31.44 -13.34 6.79
N LEU A 164 30.61 -12.47 7.37
CA LEU A 164 31.05 -11.37 8.21
C LEU A 164 30.89 -11.72 9.68
N TYR A 165 31.63 -10.97 10.48
CA TYR A 165 31.48 -10.97 11.92
C TYR A 165 30.03 -10.67 12.34
N GLY A 166 29.56 -11.33 13.41
CA GLY A 166 28.20 -11.15 13.91
C GLY A 166 27.10 -11.88 13.13
N ALA A 167 27.44 -12.61 12.05
CA ALA A 167 26.43 -13.27 11.21
C ALA A 167 25.58 -14.29 11.97
N LYS A 168 26.21 -15.09 12.85
CA LYS A 168 25.52 -16.08 13.68
C LYS A 168 24.54 -15.42 14.65
N GLN A 169 24.93 -14.33 15.28
CA GLN A 169 24.08 -13.57 16.21
C GLN A 169 22.90 -12.91 15.46
N ARG A 170 23.14 -12.40 14.25
CA ARG A 170 22.06 -11.92 13.36
C ARG A 170 21.09 -13.05 13.02
N GLU A 171 21.61 -14.20 12.59
CA GLU A 171 20.80 -15.36 12.25
C GLU A 171 19.94 -15.81 13.43
N GLU A 172 20.51 -15.91 14.64
CA GLU A 172 19.79 -16.25 15.86
C GLU A 172 18.72 -15.20 16.20
N TYR A 173 19.04 -13.91 16.12
CA TYR A 173 18.09 -12.82 16.35
C TYR A 173 16.90 -12.86 15.39
N PHE A 174 17.15 -13.04 14.09
CA PHE A 174 16.09 -13.12 13.09
C PHE A 174 15.30 -14.44 13.15
N ALA A 175 15.93 -15.54 13.56
CA ALA A 175 15.24 -16.81 13.79
C ALA A 175 14.23 -16.72 14.93
N ASP A 176 14.53 -15.98 15.99
CA ASP A 176 13.63 -15.79 17.13
C ASP A 176 12.46 -14.83 16.82
N LEU A 177 12.67 -13.84 15.94
CA LEU A 177 11.63 -12.89 15.55
C LEU A 177 10.54 -13.51 14.69
N ILE A 178 10.86 -14.54 13.91
CA ILE A 178 9.94 -15.15 12.95
C ILE A 178 10.10 -16.66 13.06
N ALA A 179 9.20 -17.30 13.81
CA ALA A 179 9.15 -18.76 13.97
C ALA A 179 9.04 -19.57 12.65
N TYR A 180 8.95 -18.89 11.51
CA TYR A 180 8.95 -19.44 10.17
C TYR A 180 9.92 -18.68 9.26
N HIS A 181 11.02 -19.36 8.96
CA HIS A 181 12.03 -19.06 7.94
C HIS A 181 12.98 -17.89 8.25
N CYS A 182 14.28 -18.15 8.05
CA CYS A 182 15.38 -17.20 7.95
C CYS A 182 15.19 -16.25 6.75
N LEU A 183 14.09 -15.48 6.74
CA LEU A 183 13.65 -14.63 5.64
C LEU A 183 14.37 -13.29 5.70
N PHE A 184 15.63 -13.32 5.32
CA PHE A 184 16.34 -12.10 4.99
C PHE A 184 15.84 -11.55 3.63
N PRO A 185 15.66 -10.22 3.50
CA PRO A 185 15.31 -9.55 2.25
C PRO A 185 16.05 -10.05 1.02
N GLU A 186 17.34 -10.36 1.09
CA GLU A 186 18.12 -10.91 -0.04
C GLU A 186 17.53 -12.20 -0.63
N ASN A 187 16.79 -12.98 0.17
CA ASN A 187 16.20 -14.25 -0.29
C ASN A 187 14.84 -14.08 -0.96
N ILE A 188 14.11 -13.01 -0.65
CA ILE A 188 12.70 -12.82 -1.07
C ILE A 188 12.49 -11.64 -2.01
N ALA A 189 13.32 -10.60 -1.92
CA ALA A 189 13.11 -9.36 -2.66
C ALA A 189 13.19 -9.54 -4.18
N LYS A 190 13.99 -10.51 -4.65
CA LYS A 190 14.08 -10.90 -6.07
C LYS A 190 12.77 -11.48 -6.63
N ASP A 191 11.92 -12.02 -5.76
CA ASP A 191 10.70 -12.71 -6.17
C ASP A 191 9.48 -11.77 -6.21
N ILE A 192 9.59 -10.58 -5.61
CA ILE A 192 8.56 -9.53 -5.62
C ILE A 192 8.25 -9.13 -7.07
N LYS A 193 6.95 -9.07 -7.41
CA LYS A 193 6.48 -8.71 -8.75
C LYS A 193 6.08 -7.24 -8.86
N THR A 194 5.60 -6.65 -7.77
CA THR A 194 5.17 -5.26 -7.68
C THR A 194 6.39 -4.34 -7.57
N PRO A 195 6.49 -3.23 -8.34
CA PRO A 195 7.66 -2.37 -8.30
C PRO A 195 7.95 -1.86 -6.88
N ILE A 196 9.19 -2.03 -6.43
CA ILE A 196 9.63 -1.64 -5.09
C ILE A 196 10.89 -0.78 -5.17
N PHE A 197 10.93 0.27 -4.35
CA PHE A 197 12.09 1.16 -4.20
C PHE A 197 12.78 0.88 -2.87
N PHE A 198 14.08 0.60 -2.90
CA PHE A 198 14.93 0.47 -1.72
C PHE A 198 15.69 1.76 -1.46
N ILE A 199 15.50 2.34 -0.28
CA ILE A 199 16.28 3.47 0.23
C ILE A 199 17.05 2.95 1.42
N GLU A 200 18.38 2.88 1.32
CA GLU A 200 19.17 2.30 2.38
C GLU A 200 20.44 3.09 2.63
N SER A 201 20.92 2.98 3.86
CA SER A 201 22.29 3.35 4.17
C SER A 201 23.20 2.14 3.96
N ALA A 202 24.29 2.33 3.20
CA ALA A 202 25.38 1.37 3.11
C ALA A 202 26.09 1.15 4.47
N PHE A 203 25.84 2.02 5.44
CA PHE A 203 26.34 1.97 6.81
C PHE A 203 25.16 2.16 7.79
N ASP A 204 24.14 1.31 7.67
CA ASP A 204 22.96 1.40 8.51
C ASP A 204 23.32 1.35 10.00
N TYR A 205 22.85 2.34 10.76
CA TYR A 205 23.15 2.50 12.18
C TYR A 205 22.67 1.29 12.99
N TYR A 206 21.48 0.77 12.73
CA TYR A 206 20.93 -0.36 13.50
C TYR A 206 21.67 -1.65 13.17
N GLN A 207 21.99 -1.88 11.90
CA GLN A 207 22.79 -3.03 11.51
C GLN A 207 24.15 -2.94 12.22
N LEU A 208 24.94 -1.89 12.00
CA LEU A 208 26.31 -1.80 12.53
C LEU A 208 26.39 -1.75 14.06
N LYS A 209 25.44 -1.10 14.75
CA LYS A 209 25.49 -0.91 16.20
C LYS A 209 24.85 -2.06 16.99
N GLU A 210 23.65 -2.46 16.62
CA GLU A 210 22.83 -3.35 17.46
C GLU A 210 23.04 -4.83 17.13
N HIS A 211 23.55 -5.15 15.94
CA HIS A 211 23.71 -6.54 15.47
C HIS A 211 25.15 -7.06 15.53
N ASN A 212 25.91 -6.56 16.52
CA ASN A 212 27.24 -6.99 16.95
C ASN A 212 28.20 -7.39 15.81
N PHE A 213 28.49 -6.42 14.92
CA PHE A 213 29.44 -6.58 13.81
C PHE A 213 30.91 -6.71 14.24
N SER A 214 31.22 -6.64 15.53
CA SER A 214 32.56 -6.87 16.07
C SER A 214 32.49 -7.28 17.53
N ASP A 215 33.34 -8.21 17.99
CA ASP A 215 33.54 -8.48 19.43
C ASP A 215 34.63 -7.58 20.04
N ASP A 216 35.11 -6.59 19.29
CA ASP A 216 35.94 -5.55 19.85
C ASP A 216 35.16 -4.81 20.95
N PRO A 217 35.61 -4.83 22.22
CA PRO A 217 34.91 -4.16 23.31
C PRO A 217 34.83 -2.63 23.13
N THR A 218 35.65 -2.07 22.23
CA THR A 218 35.63 -0.65 21.85
C THR A 218 34.74 -0.34 20.66
N TRP A 219 34.11 -1.34 20.02
CA TRP A 219 33.24 -1.16 18.85
C TRP A 219 32.14 -0.14 19.12
N LYS A 220 31.48 -0.25 20.28
CA LYS A 220 30.42 0.68 20.70
C LYS A 220 30.88 2.14 20.67
N ILE A 221 32.10 2.41 21.14
CA ILE A 221 32.70 3.75 21.17
C ILE A 221 32.91 4.27 19.74
N CYS A 222 33.37 3.41 18.84
CA CYS A 222 33.55 3.74 17.42
C CYS A 222 32.21 4.05 16.73
N VAL A 223 31.19 3.20 16.89
CA VAL A 223 29.87 3.41 16.24
C VAL A 223 29.06 4.55 16.86
N ASP A 224 29.38 4.97 18.09
CA ASP A 224 28.82 6.19 18.70
C ASP A 224 29.59 7.46 18.27
N ASN A 225 30.87 7.34 17.90
CA ASN A 225 31.69 8.44 17.39
C ASN A 225 32.69 7.95 16.32
N LEU A 226 32.30 8.06 15.05
CA LEU A 226 33.09 7.55 13.92
C LEU A 226 34.52 8.12 13.83
N LYS A 227 34.79 9.26 14.47
CA LYS A 227 36.13 9.89 14.47
C LYS A 227 37.17 9.12 15.27
N VAL A 228 36.75 8.27 16.21
CA VAL A 228 37.67 7.49 17.07
C VAL A 228 37.85 6.06 16.60
N CYS A 229 37.22 5.67 15.50
CA CYS A 229 37.35 4.34 14.94
C CYS A 229 38.80 4.03 14.52
N THR A 230 39.28 2.85 14.90
CA THR A 230 40.57 2.34 14.45
C THR A 230 40.51 1.91 12.98
N PRO A 231 41.66 1.81 12.27
CA PRO A 231 41.69 1.30 10.90
C PRO A 231 41.04 -0.08 10.75
N THR A 232 41.20 -0.96 11.74
CA THR A 232 40.56 -2.29 11.75
C THR A 232 39.03 -2.19 11.84
N GLN A 233 38.52 -1.30 12.68
CA GLN A 233 37.06 -1.09 12.81
C GLN A 233 36.46 -0.50 11.53
N LEU A 234 37.16 0.44 10.90
CA LEU A 234 36.75 0.99 9.61
C LEU A 234 36.78 -0.08 8.50
N GLN A 235 37.73 -1.02 8.55
CA GLN A 235 37.77 -2.14 7.62
C GLN A 235 36.55 -3.06 7.77
N ILE A 236 36.11 -3.36 9.00
CA ILE A 236 34.88 -4.14 9.24
C ILE A 236 33.66 -3.45 8.61
N MET A 237 33.54 -2.13 8.76
CA MET A 237 32.44 -1.37 8.13
C MET A 237 32.51 -1.43 6.60
N LYS A 238 33.73 -1.38 6.02
CA LYS A 238 33.93 -1.55 4.57
C LYS A 238 33.50 -2.94 4.09
N ASP A 239 33.86 -3.98 4.83
CA ASP A 239 33.52 -5.36 4.50
C ASP A 239 32.00 -5.59 4.59
N TYR A 240 31.35 -4.97 5.59
CA TYR A 240 29.89 -4.88 5.67
C TYR A 240 29.29 -4.21 4.45
N ARG A 241 29.72 -2.99 4.11
CA ARG A 241 29.23 -2.25 2.95
C ARG A 241 29.38 -3.06 1.66
N ALA A 242 30.53 -3.70 1.47
CA ALA A 242 30.78 -4.51 0.28
C ALA A 242 29.81 -5.69 0.17
N THR A 243 29.55 -6.37 1.29
CA THR A 243 28.57 -7.46 1.36
C THR A 243 27.16 -6.92 1.12
N PHE A 244 26.77 -5.84 1.78
CA PHE A 244 25.46 -5.21 1.63
C PHE A 244 25.15 -4.82 0.18
N ILE A 245 26.09 -4.14 -0.49
CA ILE A 245 25.96 -3.76 -1.90
C ILE A 245 25.84 -5.02 -2.78
N LYS A 246 26.66 -6.04 -2.55
CA LYS A 246 26.59 -7.29 -3.32
C LYS A 246 25.20 -7.92 -3.22
N GLU A 247 24.65 -8.07 -2.01
CA GLU A 247 23.31 -8.65 -1.82
C GLU A 247 22.21 -7.78 -2.47
N LEU A 248 22.34 -6.46 -2.43
CA LEU A 248 21.41 -5.56 -3.12
C LEU A 248 21.48 -5.62 -4.65
N GLU A 249 22.68 -5.80 -5.22
CA GLU A 249 22.85 -6.01 -6.66
C GLU A 249 22.13 -7.28 -7.13
N GLU A 250 22.06 -8.32 -6.28
CA GLU A 250 21.36 -9.57 -6.61
C GLU A 250 19.83 -9.41 -6.65
N VAL A 251 19.26 -8.37 -6.02
CA VAL A 251 17.80 -8.08 -6.05
C VAL A 251 17.43 -7.00 -7.07
N LYS A 252 18.40 -6.47 -7.83
CA LYS A 252 18.11 -5.52 -8.90
C LYS A 252 17.30 -6.17 -10.00
N SER A 253 16.27 -5.45 -10.42
CA SER A 253 15.45 -5.76 -11.58
C SER A 253 15.13 -4.47 -12.32
N SER A 254 14.56 -4.56 -13.52
CA SER A 254 14.09 -3.38 -14.25
C SER A 254 12.99 -2.59 -13.52
N SER A 255 12.26 -3.23 -12.59
CA SER A 255 11.19 -2.62 -11.80
C SER A 255 11.65 -2.10 -10.43
N THR A 256 12.88 -2.41 -10.02
CA THR A 256 13.43 -1.98 -8.73
C THR A 256 13.93 -0.54 -8.81
N GLY A 257 13.63 0.27 -7.80
CA GLY A 257 14.30 1.54 -7.54
C GLY A 257 15.34 1.37 -6.44
N ILE A 258 16.50 2.01 -6.55
CA ILE A 258 17.60 1.89 -5.58
C ILE A 258 18.23 3.25 -5.33
N PHE A 259 18.31 3.65 -4.06
CA PHE A 259 19.06 4.81 -3.61
C PHE A 259 19.87 4.42 -2.37
N ILE A 260 21.17 4.18 -2.55
CA ILE A 260 22.06 3.72 -1.47
C ILE A 260 23.16 4.73 -1.25
N HIS A 261 23.17 5.38 -0.10
CA HIS A 261 24.21 6.37 0.24
C HIS A 261 25.11 5.91 1.39
N SER A 262 26.25 6.56 1.56
CA SER A 262 27.24 6.21 2.60
C SER A 262 27.06 6.92 3.95
N CYS A 263 25.91 7.54 4.21
CA CYS A 263 25.65 8.20 5.49
C CYS A 263 25.38 7.20 6.61
N TYR A 264 26.07 7.33 7.74
CA TYR A 264 25.79 6.52 8.92
C TYR A 264 24.49 6.98 9.60
N ARG A 265 23.38 6.27 9.32
CA ARG A 265 22.03 6.62 9.76
C ARG A 265 21.08 5.42 9.65
N HIS A 266 19.87 5.57 10.17
CA HIS A 266 18.77 4.62 10.00
C HIS A 266 17.45 5.38 9.80
N GLY A 267 16.72 5.06 8.73
CA GLY A 267 15.50 5.75 8.32
C GLY A 267 15.75 7.02 7.50
N HIS A 268 14.78 7.39 6.64
CA HIS A 268 14.83 8.52 5.71
C HIS A 268 13.49 9.28 5.59
N LEU A 269 12.37 8.57 5.44
CA LEU A 269 11.09 9.12 4.97
C LEU A 269 10.41 10.16 5.89
N HIS A 270 10.91 10.35 7.12
CA HIS A 270 10.28 11.19 8.15
C HIS A 270 11.12 12.39 8.61
N GLU A 271 12.17 12.75 7.88
CA GLU A 271 12.97 13.93 8.14
C GLU A 271 13.49 14.58 6.86
N ARG A 272 13.77 15.88 6.90
CA ARG A 272 14.14 16.64 5.68
C ARG A 272 15.51 16.23 5.17
N GLU A 273 16.45 16.04 6.07
CA GLU A 273 17.81 15.57 5.83
C GLU A 273 17.84 14.13 5.27
N GLY A 274 16.73 13.40 5.37
CA GLY A 274 16.49 12.09 4.74
C GLY A 274 15.59 12.14 3.50
N TRP A 275 15.06 13.30 3.12
CA TRP A 275 14.04 13.41 2.07
C TRP A 275 14.37 14.48 1.03
N ASP A 276 13.93 15.73 1.24
CA ASP A 276 14.10 16.85 0.30
C ASP A 276 15.46 17.55 0.42
N LYS A 277 16.19 17.30 1.50
CA LYS A 277 17.56 17.78 1.75
C LYS A 277 18.57 16.64 1.89
N SER A 278 18.24 15.45 1.39
CA SER A 278 19.13 14.31 1.46
C SER A 278 20.46 14.58 0.74
N PRO A 279 21.52 13.81 1.05
CA PRO A 279 22.65 13.66 0.13
C PRO A 279 22.15 13.33 -1.27
N LYS A 280 22.89 13.79 -2.28
CA LYS A 280 22.50 13.60 -3.67
C LYS A 280 23.27 12.45 -4.30
N LEU A 281 22.57 11.60 -5.04
CA LEU A 281 23.17 10.65 -5.98
C LEU A 281 22.77 11.06 -7.38
N VAL A 282 23.75 11.15 -8.28
CA VAL A 282 23.56 11.64 -9.67
C VAL A 282 22.76 12.95 -9.69
N ASN A 283 23.12 13.88 -8.79
CA ASN A 283 22.48 15.19 -8.60
C ASN A 283 20.99 15.19 -8.20
N LYS A 284 20.43 14.05 -7.77
CA LYS A 284 19.06 13.95 -7.24
C LYS A 284 19.06 13.66 -5.74
N THR A 285 18.20 14.35 -5.01
CA THR A 285 17.79 13.99 -3.65
C THR A 285 16.93 12.72 -3.65
N ILE A 286 16.70 12.12 -2.48
CA ILE A 286 15.82 10.97 -2.28
C ILE A 286 14.40 11.32 -2.76
N ALA A 287 13.88 12.50 -2.41
CA ALA A 287 12.56 12.96 -2.83
C ALA A 287 12.43 13.06 -4.37
N GLU A 288 13.44 13.61 -5.05
CA GLU A 288 13.46 13.71 -6.51
C GLU A 288 13.57 12.34 -7.18
N ALA A 289 14.47 11.49 -6.69
CA ALA A 289 14.70 10.14 -7.21
C ALA A 289 13.44 9.26 -7.11
N ILE A 290 12.79 9.25 -5.94
CA ILE A 290 11.55 8.49 -5.72
C ILE A 290 10.39 9.10 -6.48
N GLY A 291 10.28 10.43 -6.52
CA GLY A 291 9.23 11.09 -7.31
C GLY A 291 9.34 10.72 -8.79
N ASP A 292 10.54 10.78 -9.37
CA ASP A 292 10.74 10.40 -10.76
C ASP A 292 10.51 8.90 -11.00
N TRP A 293 10.97 8.04 -10.10
CA TRP A 293 10.74 6.60 -10.22
C TRP A 293 9.26 6.24 -10.06
N TYR A 294 8.58 6.80 -9.04
CA TYR A 294 7.19 6.49 -8.74
C TYR A 294 6.30 6.84 -9.93
N PHE A 295 6.45 8.06 -10.46
CA PHE A 295 5.68 8.56 -11.61
C PHE A 295 6.22 8.11 -12.98
N ASP A 296 7.16 7.15 -13.04
CA ASP A 296 7.80 6.65 -14.27
C ASP A 296 8.47 7.72 -15.15
N ARG A 297 8.92 8.82 -14.55
CA ARG A 297 9.68 9.87 -15.27
C ARG A 297 11.09 9.39 -15.61
N SER A 298 11.71 8.62 -14.73
CA SER A 298 13.00 7.95 -14.98
C SER A 298 13.21 6.79 -14.01
N SER A 299 13.90 5.73 -14.45
CA SER A 299 14.47 4.75 -13.53
C SER A 299 15.51 5.40 -12.61
N PHE A 300 15.72 4.82 -11.43
CA PHE A 300 16.75 5.28 -10.50
C PHE A 300 17.33 4.08 -9.76
N GLN A 301 18.59 3.74 -10.03
CA GLN A 301 19.27 2.60 -9.40
C GLN A 301 20.71 2.97 -9.07
N GLU A 302 20.88 3.88 -8.11
CA GLU A 302 22.16 4.50 -7.81
C GLU A 302 22.68 4.10 -6.43
N ILE A 303 23.99 3.87 -6.38
CA ILE A 303 24.74 3.53 -5.16
C ILE A 303 25.93 4.48 -5.07
N ASP A 304 26.16 5.07 -3.89
CA ASP A 304 27.32 5.91 -3.63
C ASP A 304 28.61 5.09 -3.70
N THR A 305 29.36 5.23 -4.78
CA THR A 305 30.69 4.63 -4.96
C THR A 305 31.84 5.58 -4.62
N GLN A 306 31.56 6.84 -4.29
CA GLN A 306 32.58 7.85 -4.01
C GLN A 306 33.05 7.80 -2.56
N ASN A 307 32.13 7.49 -1.64
CA ASN A 307 32.41 7.41 -0.22
C ASN A 307 32.47 5.96 0.24
N GLU A 308 33.68 5.42 0.42
CA GLU A 308 33.89 4.07 0.95
C GLU A 308 33.84 3.98 2.48
N LEU A 309 33.69 5.10 3.17
CA LEU A 309 33.66 5.19 4.63
C LEU A 309 32.33 5.82 5.09
N PRO A 310 31.87 5.49 6.31
CA PRO A 310 30.65 6.07 6.86
C PRO A 310 30.78 7.59 6.99
N GLN A 311 29.78 8.31 6.47
CA GLN A 311 29.72 9.76 6.50
C GLN A 311 28.77 10.24 7.59
N ASN A 312 29.11 11.35 8.26
CA ASN A 312 28.17 12.05 9.12
C ASN A 312 27.37 13.04 8.27
N CYS A 313 26.14 12.68 7.95
CA CYS A 313 25.27 13.46 7.05
C CYS A 313 24.17 14.23 7.76
N THR A 314 24.08 14.14 9.10
CA THR A 314 23.14 14.92 9.91
C THR A 314 23.59 16.37 10.12
N VAL A 315 24.77 16.74 9.58
CA VAL A 315 25.34 18.09 9.67
C VAL A 315 25.35 18.74 8.30
N LEU A 316 24.18 19.16 7.83
CA LEU A 316 24.08 20.21 6.81
C LEU A 316 23.17 21.30 7.37
N SER A 317 23.75 22.15 8.22
CA SER A 317 23.19 23.45 8.63
C SER A 317 23.11 24.40 7.45
#